data_AF-A0A2D4TRK8-F1
#
_entry.id   AF-A0A2D4TRK8-F1
#
_cell.length_a   1.000
_cell.length_b   1.000
_cell.length_c   1.000
_cell.angle_alpha   90.00
_cell.angle_beta   90.00
_cell.angle_gamma   90.00
#
_symmetry.space_group_name_H-M   'P 1'
#
loop_
_entity.id
_entity.type
_entity.pdbx_description
1 polymer ?
#
loop_
_entity_poly.entity_id
_entity_poly.type
_entity_poly.pdbx_seq_one_letter_code
_entity_poly.pdbx_strand_id
1 'polypeptide(L)' 'MSNPKPVTLEEYAEVGPEFFAKFNYVKTQLPSESDVEEVLTIMETLAGLVMIKRDEDEEDDKPSIGFNK' A
#
# COMPACT_ATOMS: atom_id res chain seq x y z
N MET A 1 4.89 3.02 20.14
CA MET A 1 5.12 2.71 18.73
C MET A 1 6.56 2.28 18.59
N SER A 2 6.83 1.10 18.04
CA SER A 2 8.19 0.64 17.77
C SER A 2 8.82 1.60 16.77
N ASN A 3 9.99 2.19 17.07
CA ASN A 3 10.69 2.98 16.05
C ASN A 3 10.94 2.06 14.84
N PRO A 4 10.53 2.45 13.63
CA PRO A 4 10.81 1.65 12.45
C PRO A 4 12.32 1.46 12.35
N LYS A 5 12.75 0.23 12.08
CA LYS A 5 14.17 -0.06 11.83
C LYS A 5 14.63 0.83 10.66
N PRO A 6 15.79 1.49 10.75
CA PRO A 6 16.35 2.21 9.62
C PRO A 6 16.45 1.27 8.42
N VAL A 7 16.02 1.74 7.24
CA VAL A 7 16.17 1.00 5.98
C VAL A 7 17.64 0.97 5.62
N THR A 8 18.17 -0.21 5.30
CA THR A 8 19.54 -0.38 4.80
C THR A 8 19.68 0.12 3.36
N LEU A 9 20.91 0.35 2.91
CA LEU A 9 21.16 0.74 1.51
C LEU A 9 20.72 -0.35 0.53
N GLU A 10 20.85 -1.61 0.91
CA GLU A 10 20.46 -2.77 0.10
C GLU A 10 18.93 -2.84 -0.04
N GLU A 11 18.19 -2.75 1.07
CA GLU A 11 16.72 -2.69 1.04
C GLU A 11 16.23 -1.49 0.23
N TYR A 12 16.85 -0.31 0.40
CA TYR A 12 16.51 0.87 -0.39
C TYR A 12 16.75 0.66 -1.89
N ALA A 13 17.86 0.03 -2.28
CA ALA A 13 18.16 -0.26 -3.67
C ALA A 13 17.19 -1.30 -4.27
N GLU A 14 16.75 -2.27 -3.47
CA GLU A 14 15.82 -3.32 -3.88
C GLU A 14 14.40 -2.78 -4.09
N VAL A 15 13.84 -2.07 -3.12
CA VAL A 15 12.41 -1.67 -3.15
C VAL A 15 12.19 -0.22 -3.59
N GLY A 16 13.23 0.62 -3.53
CA GLY A 16 13.16 2.04 -3.89
C GLY A 16 12.65 2.29 -5.30
N PRO A 17 13.15 1.60 -6.35
CA PRO A 17 12.68 1.81 -7.73
C PRO A 17 11.16 1.60 -7.88
N GLU A 18 10.61 0.57 -7.24
CA GLU A 18 9.16 0.31 -7.26
C GLU A 18 8.39 1.40 -6.50
N PHE A 19 8.88 1.77 -5.32
CA PHE A 19 8.28 2.84 -4.52
C PHE A 19 8.23 4.17 -5.29
N PHE A 20 9.36 4.61 -5.85
CA PHE A 20 9.43 5.88 -6.57
C PHE A 20 8.63 5.88 -7.87
N ALA A 21 8.53 4.76 -8.57
CA ALA A 21 7.63 4.66 -9.72
C ALA A 21 6.17 4.93 -9.33
N LYS A 22 5.70 4.32 -8.23
CA LYS A 22 4.35 4.54 -7.69
C LYS A 22 4.16 5.96 -7.16
N PHE A 23 5.13 6.47 -6.41
CA PHE A 23 5.12 7.84 -5.90
C PHE A 23 5.02 8.86 -7.03
N ASN A 24 5.88 8.75 -8.04
CA ASN A 24 5.90 9.66 -9.17
C ASN A 24 4.60 9.58 -9.98
N TYR A 25 4.03 8.38 -10.16
CA TYR A 25 2.72 8.25 -10.76
C TYR A 25 1.69 9.10 -10.01
N VAL A 26 1.56 8.96 -8.69
CA VAL A 26 0.60 9.74 -7.90
C VAL A 26 0.90 11.24 -8.01
N LYS A 27 2.15 11.67 -7.81
CA LYS A 27 2.52 13.09 -7.86
C LYS A 27 2.21 13.73 -9.21
N THR A 28 2.36 13.01 -10.33
CA THR A 28 2.05 13.53 -11.67
C THR A 28 0.55 13.70 -11.93
N GLN A 29 -0.31 13.05 -11.13
CA GLN A 29 -1.77 13.21 -11.23
C GLN A 29 -2.30 14.35 -10.34
N LEU A 30 -1.48 14.85 -9.42
CA LEU A 30 -1.84 15.94 -8.51
C LEU A 30 -1.39 17.30 -9.07
N PRO A 31 -1.95 18.41 -8.58
CA PRO A 31 -1.42 19.75 -8.84
C PRO A 31 0.10 19.84 -8.58
N SER A 32 0.78 20.72 -9.32
CA SER A 32 2.22 20.99 -9.13
C SER A 32 2.56 21.37 -7.69
N GLU A 33 1.65 22.12 -7.06
CA GLU A 33 1.78 22.66 -5.70
C GLU A 33 1.55 21.62 -4.59
N SER A 34 1.02 20.43 -4.90
CA SER A 34 0.77 19.39 -3.88
C SER A 34 2.07 18.99 -3.20
N ASP A 35 2.07 18.94 -1.87
CA ASP A 35 3.26 18.60 -1.11
C ASP A 35 3.51 17.09 -1.09
N VAL A 36 4.67 16.71 -0.52
CA VAL A 36 5.07 15.30 -0.43
C VAL A 36 4.19 14.53 0.57
N GLU A 37 3.72 15.19 1.63
CA GLU A 37 2.90 14.58 2.68
C GLU A 37 1.54 14.14 2.13
N GLU A 38 0.91 14.96 1.29
CA GLU A 38 -0.32 14.66 0.57
C GLU A 38 -0.15 13.42 -0.32
N VAL A 39 0.94 13.35 -1.09
CA VAL A 39 1.23 12.18 -1.95
C VAL A 39 1.39 10.90 -1.11
N LEU A 40 2.16 10.97 -0.03
CA LEU A 40 2.38 9.82 0.86
C LEU A 40 1.08 9.37 1.55
N THR A 41 0.25 10.32 1.98
CA THR A 41 -1.06 10.04 2.60
C THR A 41 -1.99 9.31 1.63
N ILE A 42 -2.01 9.72 0.35
CA ILE A 42 -2.78 9.03 -0.69
C ILE A 42 -2.26 7.61 -0.90
N MET A 43 -0.93 7.43 -0.97
CA MET A 43 -0.33 6.11 -1.14
C MET A 43 -0.63 5.18 0.03
N GLU A 44 -0.57 5.68 1.27
CA GLU A 44 -0.90 4.94 2.49
C GLU A 44 -2.39 4.53 2.50
N THR A 45 -3.28 5.46 2.18
CA THR A 45 -4.73 5.20 2.12
C THR A 45 -5.05 4.12 1.06
N LEU A 46 -4.44 4.22 -0.12
CA LEU A 46 -4.60 3.23 -1.18
C LEU A 46 -4.08 1.85 -0.77
N ALA A 47 -2.92 1.79 -0.11
CA ALA A 47 -2.39 0.54 0.41
C ALA A 47 -3.35 -0.11 1.41
N GLY A 48 -3.94 0.68 2.32
CA GLY A 48 -4.98 0.20 3.24
C GLY A 48 -6.19 -0.39 2.52
N LEU A 49 -6.72 0.30 1.50
CA LEU A 49 -7.85 -0.19 0.70
C LEU A 49 -7.54 -1.49 -0.04
N VAL A 50 -6.31 -1.62 -0.58
CA VAL A 50 -5.87 -2.85 -1.25
C VAL A 50 -5.83 -4.03 -0.28
N MET A 51 -5.37 -3.82 0.96
CA MET A 51 -5.35 -4.88 1.97
C MET A 51 -6.77 -5.30 2.36
N ILE A 52 -7.68 -4.34 2.59
CA ILE A 52 -9.09 -4.63 2.88
C ILE A 52 -9.71 -5.46 1.75
N LYS A 53 -9.51 -5.08 0.49
CA LYS A 53 -10.05 -5.83 -0.66
C LYS A 53 -9.51 -7.26 -0.73
N ARG A 54 -8.21 -7.45 -0.43
CA ARG A 54 -7.60 -8.79 -0.38
C ARG A 54 -8.22 -9.65 0.70
N ASP A 55 -8.43 -9.09 1.89
CA ASP A 55 -9.06 -9.81 2.99
C ASP A 55 -10.51 -10.20 2.64
N GLU A 56 -11.27 -9.31 2.01
CA GLU A 56 -12.62 -9.61 1.49
C GLU A 56 -12.61 -10.73 0.45
N ASP A 57 -11.70 -10.67 -0.53
CA ASP A 57 -11.60 -11.69 -1.59
C ASP A 57 -11.20 -13.06 -0.99
N GLU A 58 -10.31 -13.08 0.00
CA GLU A 58 -9.94 -14.30 0.75
C GLU A 58 -11.08 -14.84 1.62
N GLU A 59 -12.00 -14.00 2.09
CA GLU A 59 -13.22 -14.41 2.80
C GLU A 59 -14.27 -15.00 1.85
N ASP A 60 -14.44 -14.42 0.67
CA ASP A 60 -15.34 -14.91 -0.38
C ASP A 60 -14.88 -16.27 -0.96
N ASP A 61 -13.55 -16.51 -1.01
CA ASP A 61 -12.95 -17.76 -1.46
C ASP A 61 -12.95 -18.88 -0.40
N LYS A 62 -13.39 -18.62 0.85
CA LYS A 62 -13.58 -19.68 1.85
C LYS A 62 -14.82 -20.49 1.50
N PRO A 63 -14.71 -21.82 1.26
CA PRO A 63 -15.89 -22.65 1.06
C PRO A 63 -16.77 -22.54 2.29
N SER A 64 -18.03 -22.12 2.10
CA SER A 64 -19.03 -22.14 3.16
C SER A 64 -19.07 -23.55 3.75
N ILE A 65 -18.63 -23.69 5.01
CA ILE A 65 -18.72 -24.93 5.76
C ILE A 65 -20.21 -25.13 6.06
N GLY A 66 -20.92 -25.70 5.09
CA GLY A 66 -22.31 -26.12 5.19
C GLY A 66 -22.41 -27.34 6.09
N PHE A 67 -22.49 -27.13 7.41
CA PHE A 67 -23.17 -28.09 8.28
C PHE A 67 -24.65 -27.73 8.34
N ASN A 68 -25.38 -28.11 7.30
CA ASN A 68 -26.83 -28.33 7.43
C ASN A 68 -27.01 -29.64 8.22
N LYS A 69 -27.58 -29.54 9.42
CA LYS A 69 -28.30 -30.64 10.06
C LYS A 69 -29.51 -30.11 10.81
#